data_AF-A0A4Y7Q5H5-F1
#
_entry.id   AF-A0A4Y7Q5H5-F1
#
_cell.length_a   1.000
_cell.length_b   1.000
_cell.length_c   1.000
_cell.angle_alpha   90.00
_cell.angle_beta   90.00
_cell.angle_gamma   90.00
#
_symmetry.space_group_name_H-M   'P 1'
#
loop_
_entity.id
_entity.type
_entity.pdbx_description
1 polymer ?
#
loop_
_entity_poly.entity_id
_entity_poly.type
_entity_poly.pdbx_seq_one_letter_code
_entity_poly.pdbx_strand_id
1 'polypeptide(L)'
;MAHNRNDSLRSLTSISSRSSVETYESLKEEITAVERSQIELQELVTAAEKVVKDKLAPNPQSTYTYKKASDKISVKLDAVMSAILTHAEECGGEHGLRYVASVIVACSQKESDADVVKALAAVGTTWLTHLLFIFKTSRSHESQPNKDPHELATPTLENTASHVGGDSFQEDVLKRDGYTCVLTGFQDFSHPAPTDNTLSLGLEASHILRRSIGNFDPDHKSDSFKSAVTTFDILVNFSHLSVDKLEELHSHLDDPSNGMMLERNAHDAFDKFYWCLKQTKTNDVYTLHIYKPGGIIRKPEDNLVVFKDKSDDFKSSSTRKRSRAIPLPDPHYLAIQAAIAGILHMSGAGKFFDELLDRYKDDEGKVPPVQSWQELENLMLEGLLTESVAESFRSVKVY
;
A
#
# COMPACT_ATOMS: atom_id res chain seq x y z
N MET A 1 -19.31 45.62 -14.09
CA MET A 1 -18.24 44.62 -14.27
C MET A 1 -18.54 43.45 -13.36
N ALA A 2 -19.31 42.48 -13.84
CA ALA A 2 -19.61 41.23 -13.15
C ALA A 2 -18.90 40.12 -13.93
N HIS A 3 -17.62 39.91 -13.64
CA HIS A 3 -16.84 38.82 -14.21
C HIS A 3 -16.86 37.62 -13.25
N ASN A 4 -17.30 36.48 -13.76
CA ASN A 4 -16.98 35.10 -13.37
C ASN A 4 -16.86 34.78 -11.87
N ARG A 5 -17.99 34.70 -11.15
CA ARG A 5 -18.06 34.00 -9.86
C ARG A 5 -18.26 32.48 -9.97
N ASN A 6 -18.49 31.94 -11.16
CA ASN A 6 -18.71 30.50 -11.40
C ASN A 6 -17.46 29.71 -11.84
N ASP A 7 -16.30 30.36 -11.96
CA ASP A 7 -15.03 29.67 -12.30
C ASP A 7 -14.37 28.98 -11.09
N SER A 8 -14.96 29.06 -9.89
CA SER A 8 -14.28 28.69 -8.63
C SER A 8 -14.38 27.21 -8.24
N LEU A 9 -15.18 26.40 -8.95
CA LEU A 9 -15.23 24.94 -8.78
C LEU A 9 -14.56 24.26 -9.99
N ARG A 10 -13.30 24.60 -10.26
CA ARG A 10 -12.46 23.81 -11.16
C ARG A 10 -12.19 22.45 -10.52
N SER A 11 -12.26 21.39 -11.33
CA SER A 11 -11.87 20.04 -10.91
C SER A 11 -10.51 20.07 -10.20
N LEU A 12 -10.50 19.59 -8.95
CA LEU A 12 -9.29 19.49 -8.11
C LEU A 12 -8.21 18.61 -8.76
N THR A 13 -8.65 17.67 -9.58
CA THR A 13 -7.84 16.66 -10.25
C THR A 13 -8.01 16.78 -11.76
N SER A 14 -6.98 16.36 -12.52
CA SER A 14 -7.02 16.39 -13.99
C SER A 14 -7.96 15.35 -14.60
N ILE A 15 -8.22 14.25 -13.88
CA ILE A 15 -9.12 13.15 -14.26
C ILE A 15 -9.83 12.67 -12.99
N SER A 16 -11.16 12.49 -13.05
CA SER A 16 -11.94 11.93 -11.95
C SER A 16 -11.60 10.46 -11.72
N SER A 17 -11.32 10.09 -10.48
CA SER A 17 -11.03 8.69 -10.07
C SER A 17 -12.15 7.74 -10.48
N ARG A 18 -13.41 8.15 -10.35
CA ARG A 18 -14.58 7.35 -10.73
C ARG A 18 -14.62 7.08 -12.23
N SER A 19 -14.41 8.11 -13.05
CA SER A 19 -14.38 7.96 -14.51
C SER A 19 -13.22 7.09 -14.97
N SER A 20 -12.10 7.12 -14.25
CA SER A 20 -10.95 6.26 -14.56
C SER A 20 -11.23 4.79 -14.25
N VAL A 21 -11.94 4.49 -13.15
CA VAL A 21 -12.40 3.13 -12.82
C VAL A 21 -13.41 2.63 -13.85
N GLU A 22 -14.41 3.42 -14.22
CA GLU A 22 -15.40 3.03 -15.25
C GLU A 22 -14.72 2.68 -16.59
N THR A 23 -13.67 3.42 -16.96
CA THR A 23 -12.87 3.11 -18.15
C THR A 23 -12.08 1.82 -17.98
N TYR A 24 -11.43 1.60 -16.83
CA TYR A 24 -10.71 0.36 -16.53
C TYR A 24 -11.64 -0.86 -16.56
N GLU A 25 -12.82 -0.77 -15.96
CA GLU A 25 -13.83 -1.83 -15.98
C GLU A 25 -14.30 -2.16 -17.41
N SER A 26 -14.45 -1.14 -18.25
CA SER A 26 -14.81 -1.33 -19.67
C SER A 26 -13.74 -2.04 -20.50
N LEU A 27 -12.51 -2.15 -20.01
CA LEU A 27 -11.39 -2.81 -20.70
C LEU A 27 -11.26 -4.30 -20.34
N LYS A 28 -12.02 -4.82 -19.37
CA LYS A 28 -11.80 -6.18 -18.82
C LYS A 28 -11.88 -7.28 -19.87
N GLU A 29 -12.76 -7.14 -20.86
CA GLU A 29 -12.88 -8.12 -21.95
C GLU A 29 -11.65 -8.08 -22.85
N GLU A 30 -11.17 -6.89 -23.25
CA GLU A 30 -9.96 -6.73 -24.05
C GLU A 30 -8.71 -7.18 -23.28
N ILE A 31 -8.61 -6.89 -21.99
CA ILE A 31 -7.53 -7.35 -21.11
C ILE A 31 -7.48 -8.88 -21.13
N THR A 32 -8.61 -9.54 -20.88
CA THR A 32 -8.72 -11.00 -20.88
C THR A 32 -8.36 -11.59 -22.25
N ALA A 33 -8.76 -10.94 -23.33
CA ALA A 33 -8.46 -11.38 -24.69
C ALA A 33 -6.95 -11.29 -24.99
N VAL A 34 -6.29 -10.21 -24.58
CA VAL A 34 -4.83 -10.04 -24.74
C VAL A 34 -4.06 -11.01 -23.85
N GLU A 35 -4.49 -11.19 -22.61
CA GLU A 35 -3.81 -12.07 -21.65
C GLU A 35 -3.83 -13.53 -22.12
N ARG A 36 -4.95 -13.99 -22.68
CA ARG A 36 -5.12 -15.34 -23.24
C ARG A 36 -4.52 -15.52 -24.64
N SER A 37 -4.02 -14.45 -25.24
CA SER A 37 -3.37 -14.54 -26.55
C SER A 37 -2.10 -15.39 -26.48
N GLN A 38 -1.74 -16.00 -27.61
CA GLN A 38 -0.49 -16.77 -27.73
C GLN A 38 0.73 -15.87 -28.00
N ILE A 39 0.63 -14.57 -27.71
CA ILE A 39 1.76 -13.65 -27.86
C ILE A 39 2.79 -13.97 -26.78
N GLU A 40 4.05 -14.11 -27.20
CA GLU A 40 5.17 -14.34 -26.29
C GLU A 40 5.30 -13.21 -25.26
N LEU A 41 5.63 -13.56 -24.01
CA LEU A 41 5.59 -12.61 -22.90
C LEU A 41 6.50 -11.40 -23.17
N GLN A 42 7.71 -11.63 -23.67
CA GLN A 42 8.65 -10.55 -23.97
C GLN A 42 8.18 -9.63 -25.10
N GLU A 43 7.47 -10.18 -26.11
CA GLU A 43 6.87 -9.39 -27.18
C GLU A 43 5.76 -8.50 -26.63
N LEU A 44 4.91 -9.06 -25.75
CA LEU A 44 3.83 -8.33 -25.10
C LEU A 44 4.37 -7.19 -24.21
N VAL A 45 5.40 -7.45 -23.41
CA VAL A 45 6.07 -6.44 -22.58
C VAL A 45 6.67 -5.33 -23.44
N THR A 46 7.38 -5.70 -24.52
CA THR A 46 7.97 -4.72 -25.45
C THR A 46 6.89 -3.85 -26.10
N ALA A 47 5.75 -4.43 -26.46
CA ALA A 47 4.60 -3.69 -26.99
C ALA A 47 4.02 -2.73 -25.94
N ALA A 48 3.86 -3.17 -24.70
CA ALA A 48 3.38 -2.33 -23.60
C ALA A 48 4.30 -1.13 -23.36
N GLU A 49 5.61 -1.35 -23.24
CA GLU A 49 6.62 -0.29 -23.08
C GLU A 49 6.56 0.73 -24.21
N LYS A 50 6.47 0.25 -25.45
CA LYS A 50 6.38 1.09 -26.64
C LYS A 50 5.11 1.95 -26.62
N VAL A 51 3.96 1.38 -26.28
CA VAL A 51 2.69 2.11 -26.20
C VAL A 51 2.77 3.22 -25.14
N VAL A 52 3.28 2.93 -23.95
CA VAL A 52 3.45 3.95 -22.89
C VAL A 52 4.37 5.07 -23.35
N LYS A 53 5.52 4.72 -23.93
CA LYS A 53 6.54 5.67 -24.38
C LYS A 53 6.08 6.53 -25.56
N ASP A 54 5.47 5.93 -26.57
CA ASP A 54 5.16 6.60 -27.83
C ASP A 54 3.82 7.35 -27.77
N LYS A 55 2.86 6.87 -26.96
CA LYS A 55 1.50 7.43 -26.90
C LYS A 55 1.26 8.27 -25.65
N LEU A 56 1.52 7.73 -24.46
CA LEU A 56 1.17 8.40 -23.20
C LEU A 56 2.21 9.45 -22.80
N ALA A 57 3.49 9.08 -22.69
CA ALA A 57 4.55 9.94 -22.16
C ALA A 57 4.65 11.35 -22.83
N PRO A 58 4.56 11.50 -24.16
CA PRO A 58 4.60 12.84 -24.78
C PRO A 58 3.31 13.64 -24.59
N ASN A 59 2.21 13.01 -24.18
CA ASN A 59 0.92 13.66 -24.07
C ASN A 59 0.76 14.39 -22.71
N PRO A 60 0.16 15.60 -22.66
CA PRO A 60 -0.14 16.27 -21.40
C PRO A 60 -0.99 15.45 -20.41
N GLN A 61 -1.84 14.54 -20.90
CA GLN A 61 -2.64 13.63 -20.07
C GLN A 61 -1.80 12.61 -19.30
N SER A 62 -0.51 12.45 -19.62
CA SER A 62 0.45 11.71 -18.78
C SER A 62 0.64 12.30 -17.40
N THR A 63 0.20 13.54 -17.15
CA THR A 63 0.47 14.21 -15.87
C THR A 63 -0.78 14.28 -15.04
N TYR A 64 -0.86 13.44 -14.01
CA TYR A 64 -1.88 13.58 -12.99
C TYR A 64 -1.52 14.77 -12.09
N THR A 65 -2.45 15.71 -11.98
CA THR A 65 -2.24 16.93 -11.18
C THR A 65 -3.34 17.07 -10.15
N TYR A 66 -2.93 17.30 -8.91
CA TYR A 66 -3.79 17.82 -7.85
C TYR A 66 -3.49 19.32 -7.62
N LYS A 67 -4.55 20.14 -7.55
CA LYS A 67 -4.45 21.59 -7.32
C LYS A 67 -5.32 22.00 -6.14
N LYS A 68 -4.74 22.77 -5.22
CA LYS A 68 -5.46 23.49 -4.15
C LYS A 68 -4.95 24.92 -4.10
N ALA A 69 -5.83 25.89 -4.34
CA ALA A 69 -5.47 27.31 -4.48
C ALA A 69 -4.29 27.54 -5.47
N SER A 70 -3.19 28.17 -5.03
CA SER A 70 -1.97 28.38 -5.84
C SER A 70 -1.05 27.16 -5.91
N ASP A 71 -1.26 26.17 -5.05
CA ASP A 71 -0.33 25.06 -4.89
C ASP A 71 -0.70 23.88 -5.78
N LYS A 72 0.31 23.36 -6.48
CA LYS A 72 0.18 22.24 -7.39
C LYS A 72 1.16 21.14 -7.03
N ILE A 73 0.68 19.91 -6.97
CA ILE A 73 1.52 18.70 -6.97
C ILE A 73 1.09 17.80 -8.12
N SER A 74 2.03 17.04 -8.66
CA SER A 74 1.77 16.22 -9.83
C SER A 74 2.67 14.99 -9.87
N VAL A 75 2.18 13.95 -10.52
CA VAL A 75 2.90 12.71 -10.79
C VAL A 75 2.70 12.32 -12.26
N LYS A 76 3.70 11.63 -12.82
CA LYS A 76 3.71 11.15 -14.20
C LYS A 76 3.10 9.75 -14.26
N LEU A 77 1.95 9.63 -14.91
CA LEU A 77 1.22 8.37 -15.09
C LEU A 77 1.99 7.39 -15.98
N ASP A 78 2.72 7.88 -16.98
CA ASP A 78 3.64 7.04 -17.77
C ASP A 78 4.72 6.43 -16.87
N ALA A 79 5.29 7.20 -15.95
CA ALA A 79 6.27 6.70 -14.98
C ALA A 79 5.65 5.69 -13.99
N VAL A 80 4.40 5.91 -13.56
CA VAL A 80 3.65 4.93 -12.73
C VAL A 80 3.46 3.62 -13.49
N MET A 81 3.00 3.68 -14.74
CA MET A 81 2.76 2.48 -15.55
C MET A 81 4.06 1.72 -15.86
N SER A 82 5.13 2.42 -16.24
CA SER A 82 6.45 1.82 -16.46
C SER A 82 7.01 1.18 -15.19
N ALA A 83 6.83 1.81 -14.02
CA ALA A 83 7.29 1.26 -12.75
C ALA A 83 6.51 -0.01 -12.34
N ILE A 84 5.18 -0.01 -12.52
CA ILE A 84 4.34 -1.18 -12.26
C ILE A 84 4.75 -2.33 -13.19
N LEU A 85 4.95 -2.06 -14.48
CA LEU A 85 5.43 -3.07 -15.44
C LEU A 85 6.81 -3.63 -15.04
N THR A 86 7.73 -2.77 -14.62
CA THR A 86 9.09 -3.16 -14.21
C THR A 86 9.10 -4.06 -12.96
N HIS A 87 8.19 -3.83 -12.02
CA HIS A 87 8.15 -4.56 -10.74
C HIS A 87 7.12 -5.69 -10.69
N ALA A 88 6.32 -5.89 -11.75
CA ALA A 88 5.27 -6.91 -11.77
C ALA A 88 5.83 -8.34 -11.65
N GLU A 89 6.96 -8.63 -12.29
CA GLU A 89 7.61 -9.94 -12.20
C GLU A 89 8.10 -10.23 -10.78
N GLU A 90 8.52 -9.21 -10.03
CA GLU A 90 9.06 -9.36 -8.67
C GLU A 90 8.03 -9.97 -7.71
N CYS A 91 6.75 -9.64 -7.86
CA CYS A 91 5.69 -10.15 -6.98
C CYS A 91 4.74 -11.17 -7.62
N GLY A 92 4.47 -11.07 -8.93
CA GLY A 92 3.51 -11.94 -9.62
C GLY A 92 4.13 -12.90 -10.63
N GLY A 93 5.47 -12.89 -10.77
CA GLY A 93 6.19 -13.66 -11.78
C GLY A 93 5.72 -13.34 -13.20
N GLU A 94 5.81 -14.33 -14.08
CA GLU A 94 5.36 -14.19 -15.47
C GLU A 94 3.86 -13.87 -15.58
N HIS A 95 3.03 -14.34 -14.65
CA HIS A 95 1.58 -14.08 -14.66
C HIS A 95 1.29 -12.60 -14.38
N GLY A 96 1.82 -12.06 -13.29
CA GLY A 96 1.66 -10.65 -12.96
C GLY A 96 2.21 -9.73 -14.04
N LEU A 97 3.39 -10.06 -14.58
CA LEU A 97 3.99 -9.31 -15.70
C LEU A 97 3.11 -9.35 -16.96
N ARG A 98 2.56 -10.53 -17.30
CA ARG A 98 1.64 -10.68 -18.43
C ARG A 98 0.36 -9.87 -18.22
N TYR A 99 -0.24 -9.92 -17.03
CA TYR A 99 -1.43 -9.14 -16.71
C TYR A 99 -1.18 -7.65 -16.92
N VAL A 100 -0.13 -7.08 -16.32
CA VAL A 100 0.18 -5.65 -16.47
C VAL A 100 0.43 -5.27 -17.93
N ALA A 101 1.21 -6.07 -18.67
CA ALA A 101 1.45 -5.83 -20.09
C ALA A 101 0.15 -5.90 -20.91
N SER A 102 -0.73 -6.84 -20.57
CA SER A 102 -2.04 -7.02 -21.22
C SER A 102 -2.96 -5.81 -21.00
N VAL A 103 -2.99 -5.26 -19.78
CA VAL A 103 -3.75 -4.03 -19.48
C VAL A 103 -3.29 -2.86 -20.36
N ILE A 104 -1.98 -2.67 -20.50
CA ILE A 104 -1.41 -1.59 -21.29
C ILE A 104 -1.71 -1.79 -22.79
N VAL A 105 -1.53 -3.01 -23.29
CA VAL A 105 -1.75 -3.35 -24.70
C VAL A 105 -3.24 -3.29 -25.06
N ALA A 106 -4.14 -3.69 -24.17
CA ALA A 106 -5.59 -3.55 -24.37
C ALA A 106 -6.00 -2.09 -24.61
N CYS A 107 -5.37 -1.13 -23.94
CA CYS A 107 -5.60 0.30 -24.19
C CYS A 107 -5.22 0.72 -25.62
N SER A 108 -4.26 0.05 -26.25
CA SER A 108 -3.79 0.37 -27.61
C SER A 108 -4.74 -0.07 -28.73
N GLN A 109 -5.75 -0.89 -28.40
CA GLN A 109 -6.73 -1.40 -29.36
C GLN A 109 -7.87 -0.41 -29.68
N LYS A 110 -7.86 0.79 -29.08
CA LYS A 110 -8.87 1.82 -29.34
C LYS A 110 -8.69 2.45 -30.72
N GLU A 111 -9.80 2.90 -31.30
CA GLU A 111 -9.88 3.31 -32.71
C GLU A 111 -9.00 4.53 -33.06
N SER A 112 -8.78 5.43 -32.10
CA SER A 112 -8.00 6.65 -32.30
C SER A 112 -6.88 6.81 -31.27
N ASP A 113 -5.80 7.50 -31.67
CA ASP A 113 -4.70 7.83 -30.75
C ASP A 113 -5.16 8.64 -29.53
N ALA A 114 -6.21 9.47 -29.69
CA ALA A 114 -6.79 10.22 -28.58
C ALA A 114 -7.48 9.28 -27.57
N ASP A 115 -8.19 8.26 -28.06
CA ASP A 115 -8.84 7.27 -27.21
C ASP A 115 -7.83 6.34 -26.52
N VAL A 116 -6.75 5.98 -27.21
CA VAL A 116 -5.63 5.22 -26.63
C VAL A 116 -5.02 5.99 -25.46
N VAL A 117 -4.68 7.27 -25.65
CA VAL A 117 -4.13 8.11 -24.58
C VAL A 117 -5.11 8.25 -23.41
N LYS A 118 -6.40 8.46 -23.69
CA LYS A 118 -7.44 8.57 -22.67
C LYS A 118 -7.55 7.29 -21.85
N ALA A 119 -7.53 6.12 -22.50
CA ALA A 119 -7.57 4.82 -21.84
C ALA A 119 -6.31 4.59 -20.97
N LEU A 120 -5.13 4.87 -21.50
CA LEU A 120 -3.87 4.76 -20.75
C LEU A 120 -3.85 5.70 -19.53
N ALA A 121 -4.29 6.96 -19.69
CA ALA A 121 -4.37 7.91 -18.59
C ALA A 121 -5.39 7.48 -17.52
N ALA A 122 -6.51 6.87 -17.94
CA ALA A 122 -7.47 6.28 -17.02
C ALA A 122 -6.88 5.11 -16.23
N VAL A 123 -6.23 4.15 -16.91
CA VAL A 123 -5.54 3.03 -16.24
C VAL A 123 -4.47 3.53 -15.27
N GLY A 124 -3.60 4.43 -15.70
CA GLY A 124 -2.56 5.00 -14.85
C GLY A 124 -3.14 5.73 -13.63
N THR A 125 -4.25 6.44 -13.81
CA THR A 125 -4.98 7.08 -12.69
C THR A 125 -5.56 6.03 -11.75
N THR A 126 -6.19 4.98 -12.26
CA THR A 126 -6.76 3.90 -11.44
C THR A 126 -5.69 3.18 -10.63
N TRP A 127 -4.55 2.84 -11.23
CA TRP A 127 -3.42 2.25 -10.50
C TRP A 127 -2.84 3.20 -9.44
N LEU A 128 -2.73 4.49 -9.75
CA LEU A 128 -2.30 5.48 -8.76
C LEU A 128 -3.29 5.54 -7.59
N THR A 129 -4.57 5.78 -7.85
CA THR A 129 -5.56 6.14 -6.82
C THR A 129 -6.18 4.95 -6.10
N HIS A 130 -6.19 3.74 -6.69
CA HIS A 130 -6.80 2.56 -6.07
C HIS A 130 -5.73 1.57 -5.61
N LEU A 131 -4.76 1.20 -6.47
CA LEU A 131 -3.70 0.28 -6.07
C LEU A 131 -2.68 0.94 -5.14
N LEU A 132 -2.02 2.03 -5.53
CA LEU A 132 -0.88 2.57 -4.77
C LEU A 132 -1.29 3.39 -3.55
N PHE A 133 -2.44 4.07 -3.64
CA PHE A 133 -2.92 4.95 -2.58
C PHE A 133 -3.16 4.23 -1.26
N ILE A 134 -3.81 3.05 -1.28
CA ILE A 134 -4.16 2.31 -0.07
C ILE A 134 -2.91 1.92 0.75
N PHE A 135 -1.81 1.59 0.08
CA PHE A 135 -0.53 1.32 0.74
C PHE A 135 0.05 2.57 1.41
N LYS A 136 -0.28 3.78 0.95
CA LYS A 136 0.26 5.05 1.47
C LYS A 136 -0.60 5.74 2.51
N THR A 137 -1.91 5.55 2.52
CA THR A 137 -2.82 6.19 3.49
C THR A 137 -2.96 5.46 4.80
N SER A 138 -2.62 4.19 4.79
CA SER A 138 -2.70 3.31 5.94
C SER A 138 -1.55 3.52 6.94
N ARG A 139 -1.13 4.77 7.19
CA ARG A 139 0.04 5.07 8.01
C ARG A 139 -0.30 4.93 9.49
N SER A 140 0.39 4.04 10.19
CA SER A 140 0.40 3.93 11.65
C SER A 140 -0.96 3.60 12.31
N HIS A 141 -0.89 2.98 13.49
CA HIS A 141 -2.03 2.84 14.40
C HIS A 141 -2.66 4.19 14.80
N GLU A 142 -1.94 5.30 14.65
CA GLU A 142 -2.39 6.62 15.10
C GLU A 142 -3.57 7.20 14.31
N SER A 143 -3.74 6.81 13.05
CA SER A 143 -4.83 7.27 12.17
C SER A 143 -5.86 6.18 11.87
N GLN A 144 -5.88 5.05 12.59
CA GLN A 144 -7.02 4.14 12.49
C GLN A 144 -8.18 4.70 13.33
N PRO A 145 -9.40 4.83 12.77
CA PRO A 145 -10.54 5.39 13.48
C PRO A 145 -10.97 4.56 14.71
N ASN A 146 -10.55 3.29 14.77
CA ASN A 146 -10.66 2.45 15.97
C ASN A 146 -9.46 2.65 16.89
N LYS A 147 -9.42 3.80 17.58
CA LYS A 147 -8.59 3.98 18.78
C LYS A 147 -9.21 3.36 20.03
N ASP A 148 -10.52 3.13 20.00
CA ASP A 148 -11.09 2.14 20.87
C ASP A 148 -10.64 0.79 20.33
N PRO A 149 -9.88 -0.01 21.11
CA PRO A 149 -9.73 -1.40 20.76
C PRO A 149 -11.15 -1.92 20.59
N HIS A 150 -11.49 -2.40 19.39
CA HIS A 150 -12.58 -3.35 19.31
C HIS A 150 -12.34 -4.36 20.45
N GLU A 151 -13.39 -4.81 21.13
CA GLU A 151 -13.28 -5.87 22.14
C GLU A 151 -12.57 -7.14 21.61
N LEU A 152 -12.30 -7.20 20.30
CA LEU A 152 -11.57 -8.21 19.55
C LEU A 152 -10.12 -7.87 19.16
N ALA A 153 -9.61 -6.65 19.40
CA ALA A 153 -8.32 -6.20 18.84
C ALA A 153 -7.24 -5.85 19.86
N THR A 154 -7.55 -5.56 21.13
CA THR A 154 -6.56 -5.53 22.22
C THR A 154 -7.30 -5.61 23.57
N PRO A 155 -7.10 -6.63 24.41
CA PRO A 155 -7.72 -6.65 25.72
C PRO A 155 -7.12 -5.54 26.59
N THR A 156 -7.96 -4.73 27.24
CA THR A 156 -7.53 -4.02 28.44
C THR A 156 -7.14 -5.03 29.51
N LEU A 157 -6.19 -4.66 30.37
CA LEU A 157 -5.59 -5.50 31.41
C LEU A 157 -6.64 -6.17 32.35
N GLU A 158 -7.84 -5.60 32.44
CA GLU A 158 -8.98 -6.12 33.23
C GLU A 158 -9.82 -7.18 32.50
N ASN A 159 -9.77 -7.28 31.16
CA ASN A 159 -10.53 -8.25 30.37
C ASN A 159 -9.75 -9.55 30.05
N THR A 160 -8.47 -9.63 30.43
CA THR A 160 -7.62 -10.82 30.30
C THR A 160 -8.07 -12.03 31.14
N ALA A 161 -9.01 -11.84 32.07
CA ALA A 161 -9.48 -12.91 32.94
C ALA A 161 -10.66 -13.74 32.37
N SER A 162 -11.32 -13.29 31.30
CA SER A 162 -12.55 -13.94 30.80
C SER A 162 -12.51 -14.43 29.35
N HIS A 163 -11.47 -14.12 28.57
CA HIS A 163 -11.24 -14.68 27.22
C HIS A 163 -9.97 -15.54 27.21
N VAL A 164 -10.13 -16.82 27.55
CA VAL A 164 -9.05 -17.81 27.44
C VAL A 164 -8.82 -18.13 25.95
N GLY A 165 -7.98 -17.34 25.26
CA GLY A 165 -7.40 -17.73 23.96
C GLY A 165 -7.28 -16.69 22.84
N GLY A 166 -7.06 -15.39 23.12
CA GLY A 166 -7.04 -14.36 22.06
C GLY A 166 -5.95 -13.29 22.21
N ASP A 167 -4.68 -13.69 22.23
CA ASP A 167 -3.49 -12.82 22.12
C ASP A 167 -2.53 -13.34 21.00
N SER A 168 -3.04 -13.71 19.81
CA SER A 168 -2.26 -14.57 18.90
C SER A 168 -1.22 -13.87 18.04
N PHE A 169 -1.52 -12.79 17.29
CA PHE A 169 -0.58 -12.30 16.26
C PHE A 169 0.75 -11.75 16.82
N GLN A 170 0.69 -10.73 17.67
CA GLN A 170 1.92 -10.09 18.17
C GLN A 170 2.73 -11.06 19.03
N GLU A 171 2.09 -11.84 19.90
CA GLU A 171 2.81 -12.81 20.71
C GLU A 171 3.45 -13.92 19.87
N ASP A 172 2.74 -14.42 18.86
CA ASP A 172 3.26 -15.49 18.01
C ASP A 172 4.44 -14.98 17.18
N VAL A 173 4.33 -13.78 16.58
CA VAL A 173 5.44 -13.15 15.84
C VAL A 173 6.61 -12.85 16.77
N LEU A 174 6.36 -12.36 17.99
CA LEU A 174 7.40 -12.10 19.00
C LEU A 174 8.13 -13.39 19.42
N LYS A 175 7.39 -14.47 19.71
CA LYS A 175 7.97 -15.78 20.05
C LYS A 175 8.75 -16.36 18.88
N ARG A 176 8.19 -16.32 17.67
CA ARG A 176 8.82 -16.81 16.43
C ARG A 176 10.14 -16.11 16.16
N ASP A 177 10.16 -14.78 16.25
CA ASP A 177 11.37 -13.99 15.98
C ASP A 177 12.34 -13.99 17.18
N GLY A 178 12.00 -14.71 18.24
CA GLY A 178 12.81 -14.92 19.44
C GLY A 178 13.01 -13.64 20.23
N TYR A 179 11.96 -12.83 20.36
CA TYR A 179 11.97 -11.56 21.08
C TYR A 179 13.03 -10.59 20.57
N THR A 180 13.35 -10.64 19.26
CA THR A 180 14.36 -9.76 18.64
C THR A 180 13.81 -9.04 17.43
N CYS A 181 14.22 -7.78 17.25
CA CYS A 181 13.98 -7.05 16.01
C CYS A 181 14.75 -7.73 14.87
N VAL A 182 14.05 -8.08 13.80
CA VAL A 182 14.64 -8.82 12.66
C VAL A 182 15.68 -8.00 11.89
N LEU A 183 15.65 -6.66 12.03
CA LEU A 183 16.56 -5.74 11.35
C LEU A 183 17.79 -5.39 12.20
N THR A 184 17.58 -5.02 13.47
CA THR A 184 18.62 -4.45 14.34
C THR A 184 19.23 -5.46 15.32
N GLY A 185 18.54 -6.58 15.56
CA GLY A 185 18.88 -7.55 16.59
C GLY A 185 18.64 -7.07 18.02
N PHE A 186 18.03 -5.90 18.23
CA PHE A 186 17.63 -5.43 19.55
C PHE A 186 16.56 -6.35 20.16
N GLN A 187 16.57 -6.47 21.49
CA GLN A 187 15.71 -7.40 22.22
C GLN A 187 14.46 -6.69 22.75
N ASP A 188 13.36 -7.42 22.87
CA ASP A 188 12.19 -6.95 23.58
C ASP A 188 12.42 -6.91 25.10
N PHE A 189 11.74 -6.03 25.83
CA PHE A 189 11.77 -6.01 27.30
C PHE A 189 11.29 -7.32 27.93
N SER A 190 10.43 -8.07 27.23
CA SER A 190 9.92 -9.37 27.68
C SER A 190 10.80 -10.56 27.31
N HIS A 191 11.98 -10.34 26.72
CA HIS A 191 12.89 -11.42 26.31
C HIS A 191 13.23 -12.32 27.52
N PRO A 192 12.98 -13.64 27.46
CA PRO A 192 13.06 -14.53 28.63
C PRO A 192 14.51 -14.83 29.10
N ALA A 193 15.48 -14.69 28.20
CA ALA A 193 16.91 -14.82 28.50
C ALA A 193 17.72 -13.72 27.79
N PRO A 194 17.61 -12.45 28.22
CA PRO A 194 18.23 -11.32 27.52
C PRO A 194 19.76 -11.41 27.56
N THR A 195 20.42 -10.80 26.58
CA THR A 195 21.89 -10.79 26.48
C THR A 195 22.42 -9.47 27.02
N ASP A 196 23.35 -9.51 27.98
CA ASP A 196 23.82 -8.33 28.72
C ASP A 196 24.32 -7.15 27.85
N ASN A 197 24.77 -7.40 26.61
CA ASN A 197 25.30 -6.39 25.69
C ASN A 197 24.35 -5.99 24.56
N THR A 198 23.10 -6.47 24.57
CA THR A 198 22.10 -6.14 23.56
C THR A 198 21.10 -5.14 24.13
N LEU A 199 20.82 -4.08 23.38
CA LEU A 199 19.82 -3.09 23.80
C LEU A 199 18.43 -3.74 23.87
N SER A 200 17.75 -3.57 25.01
CA SER A 200 16.34 -3.92 25.19
C SER A 200 15.44 -2.70 24.98
N LEU A 201 14.36 -2.88 24.22
CA LEU A 201 13.37 -1.85 23.92
C LEU A 201 12.00 -2.48 23.67
N GLY A 202 10.94 -1.69 23.51
CA GLY A 202 9.63 -2.22 23.13
C GLY A 202 9.61 -2.53 21.63
N LEU A 203 9.40 -3.79 21.27
CA LEU A 203 9.23 -4.21 19.89
C LEU A 203 7.75 -4.17 19.47
N GLU A 204 7.54 -3.95 18.18
CA GLU A 204 6.21 -3.86 17.56
C GLU A 204 6.13 -4.92 16.45
N ALA A 205 5.04 -5.69 16.44
CA ALA A 205 4.77 -6.60 15.34
C ALA A 205 4.24 -5.80 14.16
N SER A 206 4.99 -5.79 13.07
CA SER A 206 4.62 -5.08 11.85
C SER A 206 4.00 -6.05 10.85
N HIS A 207 2.81 -5.71 10.36
CA HIS A 207 2.19 -6.41 9.24
C HIS A 207 2.94 -6.09 7.93
N ILE A 208 3.19 -7.10 7.11
CA ILE A 208 3.84 -6.95 5.81
C ILE A 208 2.85 -6.36 4.80
N LEU A 209 1.68 -7.00 4.66
CA LEU A 209 0.50 -6.44 4.03
C LEU A 209 -0.42 -5.89 5.11
N ARG A 210 -0.76 -4.61 5.02
CA ARG A 210 -1.56 -3.96 6.06
C ARG A 210 -3.01 -4.41 6.05
N ARG A 211 -3.61 -4.50 7.24
CA ARG A 211 -5.06 -4.77 7.45
C ARG A 211 -5.99 -3.89 6.64
N SER A 212 -5.61 -2.64 6.41
CA SER A 212 -6.37 -1.68 5.63
C SER A 212 -6.61 -2.09 4.17
N ILE A 213 -5.75 -2.96 3.61
CA ILE A 213 -5.95 -3.56 2.28
C ILE A 213 -7.11 -4.56 2.31
N GLY A 214 -7.53 -5.02 3.48
CA GLY A 214 -8.66 -5.92 3.69
C GLY A 214 -9.83 -5.29 4.47
N ASN A 215 -9.77 -4.01 4.83
CA ASN A 215 -10.76 -3.37 5.69
C ASN A 215 -11.62 -2.39 4.90
N PHE A 216 -12.89 -2.72 4.72
CA PHE A 216 -13.78 -1.99 3.82
C PHE A 216 -15.18 -1.87 4.39
N ASP A 217 -15.92 -0.89 3.88
CA ASP A 217 -17.31 -0.66 4.23
C ASP A 217 -18.17 -1.90 3.87
N PRO A 218 -18.94 -2.47 4.82
CA PRO A 218 -19.85 -3.58 4.54
C PRO A 218 -20.99 -3.20 3.58
N ASP A 219 -21.28 -1.90 3.38
CA ASP A 219 -22.21 -1.48 2.33
C ASP A 219 -21.56 -1.63 0.95
N HIS A 220 -21.96 -2.69 0.25
CA HIS A 220 -21.55 -2.99 -1.12
C HIS A 220 -21.86 -1.90 -2.15
N LYS A 221 -22.67 -0.89 -1.81
CA LYS A 221 -22.99 0.24 -2.68
C LYS A 221 -22.12 1.46 -2.43
N SER A 222 -21.41 1.49 -1.30
CA SER A 222 -20.49 2.58 -0.94
C SER A 222 -19.37 2.70 -1.99
N ASP A 223 -18.85 3.91 -2.15
CA ASP A 223 -17.70 4.12 -3.03
C ASP A 223 -16.42 3.53 -2.43
N SER A 224 -16.34 3.42 -1.09
CA SER A 224 -15.25 2.73 -0.39
C SER A 224 -15.21 1.24 -0.74
N PHE A 225 -16.36 0.54 -0.72
CA PHE A 225 -16.42 -0.86 -1.13
C PHE A 225 -16.09 -1.06 -2.62
N LYS A 226 -16.55 -0.17 -3.51
CA LYS A 226 -16.16 -0.26 -4.94
C LYS A 226 -14.67 -0.08 -5.13
N SER A 227 -14.08 0.90 -4.43
CA SER A 227 -12.63 1.12 -4.41
C SER A 227 -11.89 -0.11 -3.91
N ALA A 228 -12.41 -0.78 -2.88
CA ALA A 228 -11.89 -2.02 -2.34
C ALA A 228 -11.84 -3.15 -3.38
N VAL A 229 -12.96 -3.38 -4.06
CA VAL A 229 -13.09 -4.44 -5.08
C VAL A 229 -12.15 -4.17 -6.24
N THR A 230 -12.05 -2.92 -6.71
CA THR A 230 -11.08 -2.55 -7.76
C THR A 230 -9.64 -2.74 -7.29
N THR A 231 -9.32 -2.35 -6.05
CA THR A 231 -7.99 -2.55 -5.46
C THR A 231 -7.63 -4.03 -5.38
N PHE A 232 -8.57 -4.86 -4.92
CA PHE A 232 -8.40 -6.30 -4.81
C PHE A 232 -8.22 -6.97 -6.17
N ASP A 233 -9.07 -6.63 -7.16
CA ASP A 233 -8.96 -7.11 -8.54
C ASP A 233 -7.57 -6.84 -9.11
N ILE A 234 -7.09 -5.59 -8.99
CA ILE A 234 -5.76 -5.23 -9.48
C ILE A 234 -4.68 -5.97 -8.69
N LEU A 235 -4.76 -6.00 -7.36
CA LEU A 235 -3.75 -6.60 -6.51
C LEU A 235 -3.61 -8.10 -6.79
N VAL A 236 -4.71 -8.85 -6.84
CA VAL A 236 -4.70 -10.31 -7.10
C VAL A 236 -4.06 -10.63 -8.44
N ASN A 237 -4.44 -9.92 -9.51
CA ASN A 237 -3.86 -10.18 -10.83
C ASN A 237 -2.40 -9.71 -10.95
N PHE A 238 -2.08 -8.54 -10.38
CA PHE A 238 -0.71 -7.99 -10.36
C PHE A 238 0.28 -8.88 -9.60
N SER A 239 -0.17 -9.42 -8.47
CA SER A 239 0.69 -10.21 -7.59
C SER A 239 0.49 -11.71 -7.75
N HIS A 240 -0.49 -12.19 -8.51
CA HIS A 240 -0.85 -13.61 -8.57
C HIS A 240 -1.15 -14.22 -7.18
N LEU A 241 -1.73 -13.44 -6.27
CA LEU A 241 -2.13 -13.94 -4.95
C LEU A 241 -3.14 -15.08 -5.09
N SER A 242 -2.90 -16.17 -4.37
CA SER A 242 -3.80 -17.34 -4.33
C SER A 242 -5.00 -17.10 -3.40
N VAL A 243 -5.77 -16.06 -3.69
CA VAL A 243 -6.95 -15.66 -2.92
C VAL A 243 -8.08 -15.36 -3.90
N ASP A 244 -9.21 -16.08 -3.76
CA ASP A 244 -10.33 -15.95 -4.70
C ASP A 244 -11.26 -14.80 -4.31
N LYS A 245 -11.27 -14.42 -3.03
CA LYS A 245 -12.24 -13.45 -2.46
C LYS A 245 -11.61 -12.46 -1.50
N LEU A 246 -12.19 -11.26 -1.46
CA LEU A 246 -11.74 -10.18 -0.59
C LEU A 246 -11.79 -10.56 0.90
N GLU A 247 -12.82 -11.30 1.30
CA GLU A 247 -13.02 -11.75 2.69
C GLU A 247 -11.96 -12.77 3.13
N GLU A 248 -11.45 -13.57 2.19
CA GLU A 248 -10.37 -14.53 2.44
C GLU A 248 -9.04 -13.80 2.63
N LEU A 249 -8.79 -12.71 1.92
CA LEU A 249 -7.61 -11.88 2.17
C LEU A 249 -7.63 -11.35 3.62
N HIS A 250 -8.77 -10.83 4.07
CA HIS A 250 -8.91 -10.26 5.41
C HIS A 250 -8.54 -11.26 6.52
N SER A 251 -9.00 -12.52 6.43
CA SER A 251 -8.72 -13.53 7.45
C SER A 251 -7.25 -13.96 7.50
N HIS A 252 -6.49 -13.75 6.41
CA HIS A 252 -5.06 -14.06 6.34
C HIS A 252 -4.16 -12.92 6.81
N LEU A 253 -4.67 -11.68 6.89
CA LEU A 253 -3.85 -10.52 7.27
C LEU A 253 -3.37 -10.59 8.72
N ASP A 254 -4.04 -11.34 9.59
CA ASP A 254 -3.66 -11.55 10.99
C ASP A 254 -2.93 -12.87 11.26
N ASP A 255 -2.58 -13.61 10.20
CA ASP A 255 -1.71 -14.78 10.34
C ASP A 255 -0.26 -14.32 10.64
N PRO A 256 0.49 -15.00 11.52
CA PRO A 256 1.90 -14.66 11.79
C PRO A 256 2.79 -14.63 10.54
N SER A 257 2.46 -15.35 9.47
CA SER A 257 3.17 -15.26 8.18
C SER A 257 3.06 -13.89 7.51
N ASN A 258 2.11 -13.04 7.92
CA ASN A 258 2.03 -11.66 7.49
C ASN A 258 2.72 -10.69 8.47
N GLY A 259 3.53 -11.17 9.41
CA GLY A 259 4.12 -10.35 10.47
C GLY A 259 5.63 -10.50 10.63
N MET A 260 6.30 -9.46 11.11
CA MET A 260 7.67 -9.51 11.63
C MET A 260 7.90 -8.52 12.78
N MET A 261 8.83 -8.84 13.69
CA MET A 261 9.16 -7.95 14.81
C MET A 261 10.12 -6.84 14.41
N LEU A 262 9.72 -5.60 14.65
CA LEU A 262 10.53 -4.41 14.39
C LEU A 262 10.65 -3.53 15.64
N GLU A 263 11.76 -2.82 15.74
CA GLU A 263 11.84 -1.66 16.65
C GLU A 263 11.12 -0.47 16.01
N ARG A 264 10.61 0.46 16.83
CA ARG A 264 9.70 1.53 16.40
C ARG A 264 10.18 2.33 15.18
N ASN A 265 11.45 2.71 15.09
CA ASN A 265 11.94 3.51 13.96
C ASN A 265 12.03 2.68 12.67
N ALA A 266 12.48 1.43 12.76
CA ALA A 266 12.46 0.48 11.66
C ALA A 266 11.03 0.19 11.20
N HIS A 267 10.08 0.05 12.13
CA HIS A 267 8.66 -0.12 11.85
C HIS A 267 8.11 1.09 11.10
N ASP A 268 8.29 2.30 11.62
CA ASP A 268 7.87 3.55 10.96
C ASP A 268 8.48 3.71 9.56
N ALA A 269 9.75 3.33 9.40
CA ALA A 269 10.45 3.40 8.12
C ALA A 269 9.95 2.34 7.13
N PHE A 270 9.66 1.13 7.60
CA PHE A 270 9.04 0.07 6.80
C PHE A 270 7.67 0.54 6.31
N ASP A 271 6.91 1.17 7.19
CA ASP A 271 5.60 1.70 6.88
C ASP A 271 5.63 2.86 5.86
N LYS A 272 6.72 3.59 5.83
CA LYS A 272 6.93 4.65 4.84
C LYS A 272 7.53 4.14 3.52
N PHE A 273 7.72 2.82 3.39
CA PHE A 273 8.41 2.17 2.28
C PHE A 273 9.85 2.69 2.11
N TYR A 274 10.51 3.12 3.19
CA TYR A 274 11.89 3.61 3.11
C TYR A 274 12.88 2.46 2.89
N TRP A 275 12.47 1.25 3.20
CA TRP A 275 13.18 0.02 2.93
C TRP A 275 12.20 -1.13 2.67
N CYS A 276 12.73 -2.20 2.08
CA CYS A 276 12.02 -3.47 1.87
C CYS A 276 13.01 -4.64 1.97
N LEU A 277 12.46 -5.86 2.01
CA LEU A 277 13.22 -7.11 1.94
C LEU A 277 13.04 -7.75 0.57
N LYS A 278 14.13 -7.97 -0.16
CA LYS A 278 14.12 -8.66 -1.46
C LYS A 278 14.57 -10.09 -1.31
N GLN A 279 13.83 -11.03 -1.89
CA GLN A 279 14.16 -12.44 -1.83
C GLN A 279 15.54 -12.73 -2.45
N THR A 280 16.30 -13.62 -1.82
CA THR A 280 17.56 -14.13 -2.39
C THR A 280 17.35 -15.48 -3.06
N LYS A 281 18.42 -16.11 -3.55
CA LYS A 281 18.38 -17.50 -4.04
C LYS A 281 18.22 -18.52 -2.91
N THR A 282 18.38 -18.11 -1.66
CA THR A 282 18.27 -18.96 -0.48
C THR A 282 16.93 -18.71 0.19
N ASN A 283 16.19 -19.77 0.44
CA ASN A 283 14.90 -19.71 1.13
C ASN A 283 15.06 -19.03 2.49
N ASP A 284 14.06 -18.22 2.86
CA ASP A 284 13.98 -17.50 4.13
C ASP A 284 15.12 -16.50 4.39
N VAL A 285 15.91 -16.19 3.35
CA VAL A 285 17.00 -15.20 3.38
C VAL A 285 16.69 -14.07 2.40
N TYR A 286 16.75 -12.84 2.91
CA TYR A 286 16.37 -11.64 2.18
C TYR A 286 17.45 -10.58 2.26
N THR A 287 17.65 -9.85 1.16
CA THR A 287 18.52 -8.68 1.13
C THR A 287 17.72 -7.45 1.57
N LEU A 288 18.25 -6.70 2.52
CA LEU A 288 17.73 -5.39 2.89
C LEU A 288 18.01 -4.39 1.76
N HIS A 289 16.95 -3.86 1.16
CA HIS A 289 17.03 -2.78 0.18
C HIS A 289 16.54 -1.48 0.80
N ILE A 290 17.37 -0.42 0.74
CA ILE A 290 17.09 0.87 1.38
C ILE A 290 16.94 1.94 0.30
N TYR A 291 15.74 2.53 0.21
CA TYR A 291 15.46 3.66 -0.67
C TYR A 291 15.74 5.00 0.02
N LYS A 292 15.47 5.09 1.32
CA LYS A 292 15.76 6.26 2.17
C LYS A 292 16.36 5.79 3.48
N PRO A 293 17.48 6.39 3.96
CA PRO A 293 18.17 5.93 5.16
C PRO A 293 17.44 6.27 6.48
N GLY A 294 16.31 6.97 6.43
CA GLY A 294 15.59 7.39 7.63
C GLY A 294 15.05 6.21 8.43
N GLY A 295 15.27 6.23 9.75
CA GLY A 295 14.72 5.27 10.71
C GLY A 295 15.51 3.98 10.89
N ILE A 296 16.53 3.69 10.08
CA ILE A 296 17.39 2.50 10.26
C ILE A 296 18.61 2.87 11.10
N ILE A 297 18.55 2.58 12.39
CA ILE A 297 19.63 2.87 13.36
C ILE A 297 20.74 1.82 13.36
N ARG A 298 20.43 0.59 12.92
CA ARG A 298 21.38 -0.51 12.76
C ARG A 298 20.94 -1.41 11.61
N LYS A 299 21.90 -1.89 10.83
CA LYS A 299 21.67 -2.86 9.75
C LYS A 299 22.06 -4.27 10.19
N PRO A 300 21.44 -5.31 9.62
CA PRO A 300 21.90 -6.67 9.83
C PRO A 300 23.26 -6.89 9.16
N GLU A 301 23.97 -7.91 9.61
CA GLU A 301 25.25 -8.32 9.01
C GLU A 301 25.05 -8.66 7.53
N ASP A 302 26.00 -8.23 6.70
CA ASP A 302 25.96 -8.38 5.23
C ASP A 302 24.70 -7.81 4.53
N ASN A 303 23.89 -7.01 5.24
CA ASN A 303 22.56 -6.57 4.82
C ASN A 303 21.59 -7.74 4.55
N LEU A 304 21.75 -8.87 5.23
CA LEU A 304 20.90 -10.06 5.09
C LEU A 304 20.00 -10.24 6.31
N VAL A 305 18.71 -10.43 6.07
CA VAL A 305 17.73 -10.85 7.08
C VAL A 305 17.43 -12.32 6.87
N VAL A 306 17.57 -13.12 7.93
CA VAL A 306 17.28 -14.56 7.94
C VAL A 306 16.12 -14.83 8.88
N PHE A 307 15.02 -15.34 8.35
CA PHE A 307 13.89 -15.76 9.16
C PHE A 307 14.04 -17.20 9.62
N LYS A 308 13.75 -17.43 10.90
CA LYS A 308 13.76 -18.76 11.52
C LYS A 308 12.79 -18.73 12.71
N ASP A 309 12.05 -19.82 12.90
CA ASP A 309 11.21 -20.00 14.07
C ASP A 309 12.09 -20.31 15.31
N LYS A 310 12.07 -19.39 16.28
CA LYS A 310 12.78 -19.45 17.56
C LYS A 310 11.82 -19.70 18.74
N SER A 311 10.55 -20.03 18.48
CA SER A 311 9.55 -20.24 19.53
C SER A 311 9.89 -21.40 20.50
N ASP A 312 10.76 -22.32 20.06
CA ASP A 312 11.25 -23.44 20.88
C ASP A 312 12.51 -23.10 21.70
N ASP A 313 13.21 -21.99 21.42
CA ASP A 313 14.51 -21.67 22.02
C ASP A 313 14.41 -21.35 23.53
N PHE A 314 13.22 -21.00 24.03
CA PHE A 314 13.00 -20.52 25.39
C PHE A 314 12.08 -21.39 26.25
N LYS A 315 11.80 -22.63 25.82
CA LYS A 315 10.91 -23.51 26.58
C LYS A 315 11.58 -24.08 27.83
N SER A 316 10.85 -24.01 28.94
CA SER A 316 11.19 -24.78 30.15
C SER A 316 11.07 -26.28 29.86
N SER A 317 12.07 -27.07 30.26
CA SER A 317 12.21 -28.50 29.98
C SER A 317 11.07 -29.40 30.53
N SER A 318 10.08 -28.82 31.21
CA SER A 318 9.03 -29.55 31.94
C SER A 318 7.76 -29.84 31.12
N THR A 319 7.55 -29.20 29.96
CA THR A 319 6.35 -29.42 29.14
C THR A 319 6.64 -30.27 27.91
N ARG A 320 6.29 -31.57 27.96
CA ARG A 320 6.45 -32.55 26.84
C ARG A 320 5.62 -32.22 25.58
N LYS A 321 4.84 -31.15 25.57
CA LYS A 321 4.00 -30.76 24.43
C LYS A 321 4.83 -29.88 23.50
N ARG A 322 5.28 -30.44 22.37
CA ARG A 322 5.87 -29.64 21.28
C ARG A 322 4.87 -28.54 20.92
N SER A 323 5.35 -27.30 20.87
CA SER A 323 4.51 -26.21 20.36
C SER A 323 4.39 -26.44 18.86
N ARG A 324 3.26 -26.04 18.30
CA ARG A 324 3.15 -25.94 16.85
C ARG A 324 4.18 -24.89 16.39
N ALA A 325 4.91 -25.20 15.33
CA ALA A 325 5.80 -24.22 14.69
C ALA A 325 4.98 -23.01 14.25
N ILE A 326 5.52 -21.82 14.48
CA ILE A 326 4.87 -20.56 14.11
C ILE A 326 5.32 -20.21 12.67
N PRO A 327 4.40 -19.95 11.73
CA PRO A 327 4.74 -19.65 10.34
C PRO A 327 5.75 -18.50 10.20
N LEU A 328 6.75 -18.70 9.35
CA LEU A 328 7.66 -17.63 8.90
C LEU A 328 6.92 -16.62 8.01
N PRO A 329 7.47 -15.41 7.82
CA PRO A 329 6.95 -14.46 6.85
C PRO A 329 6.74 -15.09 5.47
N ASP A 330 5.56 -14.88 4.90
CA ASP A 330 5.27 -15.37 3.55
C ASP A 330 6.17 -14.64 2.54
N PRO A 331 7.00 -15.36 1.76
CA PRO A 331 7.85 -14.74 0.75
C PRO A 331 7.06 -13.92 -0.27
N HIS A 332 5.81 -14.30 -0.55
CA HIS A 332 4.94 -13.60 -1.49
C HIS A 332 4.50 -12.24 -0.97
N TYR A 333 4.14 -12.15 0.32
CA TYR A 333 3.80 -10.86 0.95
C TYR A 333 5.00 -9.91 0.97
N LEU A 334 6.20 -10.44 1.27
CA LEU A 334 7.43 -9.67 1.20
C LEU A 334 7.72 -9.17 -0.23
N ALA A 335 7.51 -10.02 -1.24
CA ALA A 335 7.68 -9.66 -2.64
C ALA A 335 6.71 -8.57 -3.09
N ILE A 336 5.44 -8.65 -2.69
CA ILE A 336 4.43 -7.59 -2.94
C ILE A 336 4.88 -6.28 -2.30
N GLN A 337 5.29 -6.31 -1.02
CA GLN A 337 5.75 -5.11 -0.33
C GLN A 337 6.98 -4.50 -1.01
N ALA A 338 7.93 -5.33 -1.45
CA ALA A 338 9.12 -4.88 -2.15
C ALA A 338 8.82 -4.27 -3.53
N ALA A 339 7.90 -4.88 -4.29
CA ALA A 339 7.43 -4.37 -5.57
C ALA A 339 6.73 -3.01 -5.41
N ILE A 340 5.80 -2.89 -4.45
CA ILE A 340 5.10 -1.63 -4.14
C ILE A 340 6.10 -0.56 -3.70
N ALA A 341 7.09 -0.89 -2.87
CA ALA A 341 8.17 0.04 -2.50
C ALA A 341 8.90 0.55 -3.75
N GLY A 342 9.32 -0.37 -4.63
CA GLY A 342 10.00 -0.06 -5.89
C GLY A 342 9.17 0.87 -6.77
N ILE A 343 7.89 0.56 -6.96
CA ILE A 343 6.96 1.37 -7.74
C ILE A 343 6.83 2.79 -7.18
N LEU A 344 6.62 2.92 -5.86
CA LEU A 344 6.44 4.21 -5.20
C LEU A 344 7.65 5.13 -5.37
N HIS A 345 8.87 4.58 -5.29
CA HIS A 345 10.11 5.35 -5.47
C HIS A 345 10.44 5.62 -6.93
N MET A 346 10.34 4.61 -7.80
CA MET A 346 10.69 4.73 -9.22
C MET A 346 9.78 5.71 -9.96
N SER A 347 8.47 5.68 -9.69
CA SER A 347 7.48 6.54 -10.35
C SER A 347 7.36 7.95 -9.76
N GLY A 348 7.90 8.15 -8.54
CA GLY A 348 7.65 9.35 -7.75
C GLY A 348 6.26 9.41 -7.09
N ALA A 349 5.42 8.39 -7.26
CA ALA A 349 4.10 8.33 -6.63
C ALA A 349 4.18 8.39 -5.09
N GLY A 350 5.21 7.78 -4.49
CA GLY A 350 5.43 7.84 -3.04
C GLY A 350 5.61 9.27 -2.53
N LYS A 351 6.42 10.08 -3.24
CA LYS A 351 6.62 11.50 -2.93
C LYS A 351 5.35 12.31 -3.17
N PHE A 352 4.63 12.04 -4.26
CA PHE A 352 3.34 12.67 -4.53
C PHE A 352 2.34 12.45 -3.40
N PHE A 353 2.20 11.22 -2.89
CA PHE A 353 1.31 10.93 -1.77
C PHE A 353 1.80 11.52 -0.45
N ASP A 354 3.11 11.52 -0.19
CA ASP A 354 3.68 12.21 0.99
C ASP A 354 3.26 13.69 1.00
N GLU A 355 3.49 14.40 -0.10
CA GLU A 355 3.14 15.81 -0.23
C GLU A 355 1.63 16.07 -0.24
N LEU A 356 0.84 15.14 -0.79
CA LEU A 356 -0.62 15.26 -0.81
C LEU A 356 -1.20 15.11 0.60
N LEU A 357 -0.85 14.03 1.29
CA LEU A 357 -1.41 13.72 2.61
C LEU A 357 -0.93 14.72 3.67
N ASP A 358 0.30 15.23 3.55
CA ASP A 358 0.82 16.26 4.45
C ASP A 358 -0.02 17.56 4.45
N ARG A 359 -0.70 17.87 3.34
CA ARG A 359 -1.61 19.05 3.23
C ARG A 359 -2.91 18.90 4.01
N TYR A 360 -3.26 17.67 4.35
CA TYR A 360 -4.49 17.32 5.03
C TYR A 360 -4.29 17.03 6.50
N LYS A 361 -3.06 17.20 7.02
CA LYS A 361 -2.79 17.07 8.44
C LYS A 361 -3.65 18.04 9.26
N ASP A 362 -4.25 17.55 10.32
CA ASP A 362 -4.94 18.35 11.32
C ASP A 362 -3.97 19.18 12.16
N ASP A 363 -4.49 19.93 13.13
CA ASP A 363 -3.70 20.76 14.04
C ASP A 363 -2.73 19.94 14.92
N GLU A 364 -2.96 18.63 15.05
CA GLU A 364 -2.08 17.68 15.74
C GLU A 364 -1.03 17.06 14.80
N GLY A 365 -1.03 17.44 13.52
CA GLY A 365 -0.12 16.91 12.50
C GLY A 365 -0.53 15.54 11.94
N LYS A 366 -1.76 15.09 12.18
CA LYS A 366 -2.26 13.77 11.78
C LYS A 366 -3.10 13.86 10.52
N VAL A 367 -2.90 12.91 9.61
CA VAL A 367 -3.72 12.79 8.40
C VAL A 367 -5.07 12.17 8.78
N PRO A 368 -6.21 12.71 8.32
CA PRO A 368 -7.52 12.12 8.53
C PRO A 368 -7.56 10.65 8.09
N PRO A 369 -8.25 9.78 8.82
CA PRO A 369 -8.48 8.41 8.39
C PRO A 369 -9.25 8.42 7.07
N VAL A 370 -8.60 8.04 5.98
CA VAL A 370 -9.24 7.80 4.68
C VAL A 370 -8.93 6.38 4.21
N GLN A 371 -9.98 5.62 3.92
CA GLN A 371 -9.93 4.23 3.49
C GLN A 371 -9.96 4.10 1.96
N SER A 372 -10.38 5.15 1.26
CA SER A 372 -10.48 5.18 -0.19
C SER A 372 -10.08 6.53 -0.77
N TRP A 373 -9.75 6.55 -2.06
CA TRP A 373 -9.45 7.81 -2.75
C TRP A 373 -10.68 8.72 -2.80
N GLN A 374 -11.87 8.15 -2.92
CA GLN A 374 -13.13 8.91 -2.95
C GLN A 374 -13.40 9.60 -1.61
N GLU A 375 -13.09 8.96 -0.48
CA GLU A 375 -13.14 9.63 0.83
C GLU A 375 -12.17 10.81 0.88
N LEU A 376 -10.95 10.65 0.36
CA LEU A 376 -10.02 11.77 0.27
C LEU A 376 -10.56 12.88 -0.65
N GLU A 377 -11.11 12.55 -1.83
CA GLU A 377 -11.74 13.53 -2.72
C GLU A 377 -12.89 14.29 -2.03
N ASN A 378 -13.70 13.61 -1.22
CA ASN A 378 -14.76 14.25 -0.43
C ASN A 378 -14.17 15.22 0.60
N LEU A 379 -13.14 14.82 1.36
CA LEU A 379 -12.43 15.73 2.27
C LEU A 379 -11.82 16.92 1.52
N MET A 380 -11.29 16.71 0.32
CA MET A 380 -10.75 17.79 -0.50
C MET A 380 -11.86 18.80 -0.89
N LEU A 381 -13.04 18.31 -1.26
CA LEU A 381 -14.20 19.14 -1.64
C LEU A 381 -14.77 19.92 -0.44
N GLU A 382 -14.91 19.27 0.71
CA GLU A 382 -15.37 19.91 1.95
C GLU A 382 -14.45 21.06 2.38
N GLY A 383 -13.13 20.86 2.26
CA GLY A 383 -12.14 21.90 2.51
C GLY A 383 -12.32 23.12 1.61
N LEU A 384 -12.52 22.91 0.30
CA LEU A 384 -12.79 24.00 -0.65
C LEU A 384 -14.07 24.75 -0.34
N LEU A 385 -15.15 24.03 0.01
CA LEU A 385 -16.42 24.65 0.38
C LEU A 385 -16.27 25.52 1.62
N THR A 386 -15.57 25.03 2.64
CA THR A 386 -15.31 25.76 3.88
C THR A 386 -14.50 27.03 3.63
N GLU A 387 -13.45 26.95 2.80
CA GLU A 387 -12.63 28.10 2.40
C GLU A 387 -13.47 29.14 1.62
N SER A 388 -14.26 28.70 0.65
CA SER A 388 -15.14 29.57 -0.17
C SER A 388 -16.21 30.28 0.68
N VAL A 389 -16.78 29.57 1.66
CA VAL A 389 -17.75 30.14 2.61
C VAL A 389 -17.06 31.17 3.51
N ALA A 390 -15.86 30.88 4.03
CA ALA A 390 -15.10 31.80 4.86
C ALA A 390 -14.72 33.08 4.10
N GLU A 391 -14.29 32.98 2.84
CA GLU A 391 -14.00 34.13 1.97
C GLU A 391 -15.24 34.97 1.68
N SER A 392 -16.38 34.31 1.47
CA SER A 392 -17.67 34.99 1.29
C SER A 392 -18.05 35.80 2.52
N PHE A 393 -17.89 35.26 3.73
CA PHE A 393 -18.16 35.98 4.98
C PHE A 393 -17.16 37.13 5.24
N ARG A 394 -15.87 36.96 4.90
CA ARG A 394 -14.88 38.05 4.99
C ARG A 394 -15.22 39.20 4.04
N SER A 395 -15.70 38.89 2.84
CA SER A 395 -16.08 39.88 1.83
C SER A 395 -17.31 40.71 2.22
N VAL A 396 -18.20 40.18 3.06
CA VAL A 396 -19.42 40.88 3.51
C VAL A 396 -19.14 41.87 4.66
N LYS A 397 -18.05 41.72 5.41
CA LYS A 397 -17.70 42.57 6.57
C LYS A 397 -17.04 43.91 6.21
N VAL A 398 -16.93 44.27 4.92
CA VAL A 398 -16.21 45.48 4.45
C VAL A 398 -17.17 46.59 3.98
N TYR A 399 -18.40 46.64 4.47
CA TYR A 399 -19.36 47.72 4.18
C TYR A 399 -19.88 48.41 5.43
#